data_AF-A0A1L8D3S0-F1
#
_entry.id   AF-A0A1L8D3S0-F1
#
_cell.length_a   1.000
_cell.length_b   1.000
_cell.length_c   1.000
_cell.angle_alpha   90.00
_cell.angle_beta   90.00
_cell.angle_gamma   90.00
#
_symmetry.space_group_name_H-M   'P 1'
#
loop_
_entity.id
_entity.type
_entity.pdbx_description
1 polymer ?
#
loop_
_entity_poly.entity_id
_entity_poly.type
_entity_poly.pdbx_seq_one_letter_code
_entity_poly.pdbx_strand_id
1 'polypeptide(L)'
;RIPLKEDRRIFTPIDRASYKWEREYKKRTSVERVNSRLDVSFGFEVHTIRGMEKMKLRCGLALCVMLAMAVGRIKEKQADKMRS
;
A
#
# COMPACT_ATOMS: atom_id res chain seq x y z
N ARG A 1 9.68 -20.44 -22.38
CA ARG A 1 9.41 -19.05 -21.93
C ARG A 1 8.62 -19.15 -20.63
N ILE A 2 9.17 -18.70 -19.50
CA ILE A 2 8.49 -18.82 -18.20
C ILE A 2 7.32 -17.83 -18.18
N PRO A 3 6.11 -18.24 -17.78
CA PRO A 3 4.96 -17.34 -17.65
C PRO A 3 5.27 -16.18 -16.69
N LEU A 4 4.93 -14.95 -17.09
CA LEU A 4 4.98 -13.76 -16.23
C LEU A 4 4.17 -13.90 -14.93
N LYS A 5 3.24 -14.86 -14.88
CA LYS A 5 2.39 -15.15 -13.72
C LYS A 5 3.14 -15.86 -12.59
N GLU A 6 4.28 -16.49 -12.88
CA GLU A 6 4.99 -17.35 -11.94
C GLU A 6 5.66 -16.54 -10.83
N ASP A 7 6.35 -15.45 -11.18
CA ASP A 7 6.79 -14.44 -10.23
C ASP A 7 6.84 -13.06 -10.89
N ARG A 8 5.86 -12.20 -10.58
CA ARG A 8 5.77 -10.83 -11.14
C ARG A 8 6.83 -9.88 -10.58
N ARG A 9 7.57 -10.28 -9.54
CA ARG A 9 8.73 -9.53 -9.02
C ARG A 9 9.94 -9.76 -9.91
N ILE A 10 10.11 -10.97 -10.42
CA ILE A 10 11.23 -11.36 -11.27
C ILE A 10 10.89 -11.09 -12.74
N PHE A 11 9.72 -11.53 -13.18
CA PHE A 11 9.23 -11.44 -14.55
C PHE A 11 8.25 -10.27 -14.68
N THR A 12 8.81 -9.09 -14.93
CA THR A 12 8.05 -7.85 -15.05
C THR A 12 7.58 -7.65 -16.50
N PRO A 13 6.34 -7.15 -16.72
CA PRO A 13 5.83 -6.90 -18.07
C PRO A 13 6.51 -5.70 -18.75
N ILE A 14 7.24 -4.90 -17.99
CA ILE A 14 8.05 -3.78 -18.46
C ILE A 14 9.51 -4.20 -18.26
N ASP A 15 10.34 -3.95 -19.28
CA ASP A 15 11.77 -4.17 -19.20
C ASP A 15 12.39 -3.26 -18.14
N ARG A 16 13.22 -3.83 -17.25
CA ARG A 16 13.86 -3.12 -16.13
C ARG A 16 14.84 -2.05 -16.59
N ALA A 17 15.46 -2.21 -17.77
CA ALA A 17 16.36 -1.22 -18.34
C ALA A 17 15.62 -0.03 -18.98
N SER A 18 14.30 -0.11 -19.14
CA SER A 18 13.54 0.94 -19.81
C SER A 18 13.33 2.18 -18.92
N TYR A 19 13.32 3.36 -19.53
CA TYR A 19 12.91 4.60 -18.87
C TYR A 19 11.48 4.53 -18.28
N LYS A 20 10.62 3.69 -18.87
CA LYS A 20 9.27 3.45 -18.35
C LYS A 20 9.32 2.76 -16.99
N TRP A 21 10.21 1.76 -16.82
CA TRP A 21 10.41 1.10 -15.54
C TRP A 21 10.89 2.10 -14.48
N GLU A 22 11.90 2.91 -14.81
CA GLU A 22 12.44 3.90 -13.87
C GLU A 22 11.36 4.86 -13.36
N ARG A 23 10.54 5.41 -14.27
CA ARG A 23 9.45 6.34 -13.91
C ARG A 23 8.39 5.69 -13.02
N GLU A 24 7.98 4.47 -13.33
CA GLU A 24 6.96 3.77 -12.53
C GLU A 24 7.52 3.31 -11.19
N TYR A 25 8.76 2.81 -11.16
CA TYR A 25 9.42 2.35 -9.94
C TYR A 25 9.72 3.49 -8.97
N LYS A 26 9.93 4.72 -9.46
CA LYS A 26 10.03 5.94 -8.60
C LYS A 26 8.78 6.16 -7.73
N LYS A 27 7.61 5.63 -8.11
CA LYS A 27 6.38 5.71 -7.29
C LYS A 27 6.38 4.73 -6.11
N ARG A 28 7.34 3.80 -6.02
CA ARG A 28 7.47 2.80 -4.94
C ARG A 28 7.39 3.41 -3.55
N THR A 29 8.05 4.55 -3.34
CA THR A 29 8.08 5.22 -2.03
C THR A 29 6.67 5.59 -1.54
N SER A 30 5.73 5.89 -2.45
CA SER A 30 4.34 6.14 -2.07
C SER A 30 3.67 4.89 -1.52
N VAL A 31 3.97 3.71 -2.08
CA VAL A 31 3.46 2.42 -1.59
C VAL A 31 4.09 2.07 -0.24
N GLU A 32 5.40 2.28 -0.10
CA GLU A 32 6.11 2.03 1.16
C GLU A 32 5.58 2.89 2.32
N ARG A 33 5.22 4.15 2.04
CA ARG A 33 4.58 5.02 3.03
C ARG A 33 3.20 4.52 3.47
N VAL A 34 2.42 3.93 2.56
CA VAL A 34 1.13 3.31 2.91
C VAL A 34 1.36 2.09 3.79
N ASN A 35 2.32 1.24 3.45
CA ASN A 35 2.67 0.06 4.25
C ASN A 35 3.17 0.45 5.64
N SER A 36 4.04 1.46 5.75
CA SER A 36 4.53 1.96 7.04
C SER A 36 3.39 2.49 7.93
N ARG A 37 2.40 3.17 7.36
CA ARG A 37 1.23 3.65 8.13
C ARG A 37 0.32 2.50 8.54
N LEU A 38 0.15 1.52 7.68
CA LEU A 38 -0.60 0.30 8.01
C LEU A 38 0.05 -0.42 9.20
N ASP A 39 1.38 -0.52 9.20
CA ASP A 39 2.14 -1.23 10.24
C ASP A 39 2.16 -0.46 11.58
N VAL A 40 2.57 0.81 11.55
CA VAL A 40 2.79 1.64 12.74
C VAL A 40 1.49 2.26 13.26
N SER A 41 0.72 2.94 12.40
CA SER A 41 -0.45 3.72 12.86
C SER A 41 -1.65 2.85 13.27
N PHE A 42 -1.78 1.65 12.68
CA PHE A 42 -2.81 0.68 13.08
C PHE A 42 -2.28 -0.42 14.00
N GLY A 43 -0.99 -0.37 14.38
CA GLY A 43 -0.38 -1.27 15.35
C GLY A 43 -0.30 -2.74 14.89
N PHE A 44 -0.26 -2.99 13.57
CA PHE A 44 -0.08 -4.34 13.04
C PHE A 44 1.35 -4.87 13.21
N GLU A 45 2.31 -3.99 13.51
CA GLU A 45 3.67 -4.36 13.93
C GLU A 45 3.66 -5.21 15.22
N VAL A 46 2.65 -4.99 16.07
CA VAL A 46 2.41 -5.82 17.24
C VAL A 46 1.58 -7.01 16.81
N HIS A 47 2.25 -8.14 16.63
CA HIS A 47 1.70 -9.39 16.09
C HIS A 47 0.75 -10.10 17.08
N THR A 48 -0.33 -9.42 17.47
CA THR A 48 -1.35 -9.90 18.40
C THR A 48 -2.41 -10.77 17.72
N ILE A 49 -2.53 -10.68 16.39
CA ILE A 49 -3.56 -11.34 15.60
C ILE A 49 -3.08 -12.71 15.15
N ARG A 50 -3.79 -13.76 15.60
CA ARG A 50 -3.56 -15.13 15.13
C ARG A 50 -4.59 -15.51 14.05
N GLY A 51 -4.10 -15.90 12.88
CA GLY A 51 -4.90 -16.39 11.76
C GLY A 51 -4.92 -15.42 10.57
N MET A 52 -4.65 -15.96 9.39
CA MET A 52 -4.50 -15.17 8.16
C MET A 52 -5.81 -14.47 7.74
N GLU A 53 -6.96 -15.10 7.94
CA GLU A 53 -8.26 -14.50 7.62
C GLU A 53 -8.56 -13.27 8.48
N LYS A 54 -8.30 -13.37 9.78
CA LYS A 54 -8.48 -12.25 10.73
C LYS A 54 -7.56 -11.08 10.37
N MET A 55 -6.32 -11.38 9.98
CA MET A 55 -5.36 -10.38 9.53
C MET A 55 -5.82 -9.70 8.23
N LYS A 56 -6.24 -10.49 7.23
CA LYS A 56 -6.75 -9.97 5.95
C LYS A 56 -7.93 -9.03 6.15
N LEU A 57 -8.90 -9.41 7.00
CA LEU A 57 -10.06 -8.58 7.30
C LEU A 57 -9.65 -7.24 7.94
N ARG A 58 -8.77 -7.28 8.94
CA ARG A 58 -8.32 -6.08 9.65
C ARG A 58 -7.50 -5.14 8.75
N CYS A 59 -6.59 -5.68 7.93
CA CYS A 59 -5.85 -4.89 6.94
C CYS A 59 -6.79 -4.25 5.91
N GLY A 60 -7.78 -5.01 5.42
CA GLY A 60 -8.78 -4.49 4.49
C GLY A 60 -9.58 -3.33 5.09
N LEU A 61 -10.03 -3.49 6.34
CA LEU A 61 -10.76 -2.43 7.05
C LEU A 61 -9.89 -1.19 7.27
N ALA A 62 -8.63 -1.35 7.69
CA ALA A 62 -7.70 -0.25 7.89
C ALA A 62 -7.48 0.56 6.60
N LEU A 63 -7.34 -0.11 5.45
CA LEU A 63 -7.23 0.56 4.15
C LEU A 63 -8.48 1.36 3.79
N CYS A 64 -9.68 0.81 4.04
CA CYS A 64 -10.94 1.54 3.86
C CYS A 64 -11.03 2.78 4.76
N VAL A 65 -10.64 2.67 6.02
CA VAL A 65 -10.62 3.78 6.98
C VAL A 65 -9.63 4.87 6.54
N MET A 66 -8.44 4.50 6.06
CA MET A 66 -7.47 5.47 5.52
C MET A 66 -8.05 6.29 4.35
N LEU A 67 -8.82 5.65 3.45
CA LEU A 67 -9.49 6.34 2.35
C LEU A 67 -10.61 7.25 2.85
N ALA A 68 -11.44 6.76 3.78
CA ALA A 68 -12.54 7.53 4.35
C ALA A 68 -12.02 8.79 5.08
N MET A 69 -10.96 8.67 5.87
CA MET A 69 -10.32 9.81 6.54
C MET A 69 -9.77 10.83 5.54
N ALA A 70 -9.09 10.38 4.49
CA ALA A 70 -8.57 11.28 3.46
C ALA A 70 -9.69 12.08 2.78
N VAL A 71 -10.79 11.42 2.44
CA VAL A 71 -11.97 12.06 1.84
C VAL A 71 -12.62 13.04 2.81
N GLY A 72 -12.79 12.67 4.08
CA GLY A 72 -13.37 13.53 5.11
C GLY A 72 -12.57 14.82 5.30
N ARG A 73 -11.25 14.70 5.46
CA ARG A 73 -10.34 15.84 5.62
C ARG A 73 -10.34 16.79 4.42
N ILE A 74 -10.41 16.24 3.21
CA ILE A 74 -10.52 17.07 1.98
C ILE A 74 -11.84 17.84 1.97
N LYS A 75 -12.96 17.19 2.33
CA LYS A 75 -14.27 17.85 2.41
C LYS A 75 -14.31 18.96 3.47
N GLU A 76 -13.60 18.78 4.57
CA GLU A 76 -13.43 19.79 5.63
C GLU A 76 -12.39 20.89 5.29
N LYS A 77 -11.86 20.91 4.06
CA LYS A 77 -10.81 21.83 3.61
C LYS A 77 -9.49 21.72 4.40
N GLN A 78 -9.25 20.58 5.03
CA GLN A 78 -8.03 20.25 5.77
C GLN A 78 -7.10 19.35 4.94
N ALA A 79 -6.75 19.79 3.72
CA ALA A 79 -5.96 18.98 2.80
C ALA A 79 -4.60 18.53 3.39
N ASP A 80 -3.96 19.39 4.19
CA ASP A 80 -2.68 19.11 4.85
C ASP A 80 -2.79 17.94 5.85
N LYS A 81 -3.99 17.70 6.37
CA LYS A 81 -4.30 16.64 7.34
C LYS A 81 -4.94 15.42 6.69
N MET A 82 -4.94 15.29 5.36
CA MET A 82 -5.57 14.14 4.66
C MET A 82 -5.02 12.77 5.09
N ARG A 83 -3.91 12.74 5.84
CA ARG A 83 -3.20 11.54 6.30
C ARG A 83 -3.19 11.38 7.83
N SER A 84 -3.92 12.21 8.56
CA SER A 84 -3.90 12.26 10.04
C SER A 84 -5.27 12.56 10.63
#